data_AF-A0AA39TJT8-F1
#
_entry.id   AF-A0AA39TJT8-F1
#
_cell.length_a   1.000
_cell.length_b   1.000
_cell.length_c   1.000
_cell.angle_alpha   90.00
_cell.angle_beta   90.00
_cell.angle_gamma   90.00
#
_symmetry.space_group_name_H-M   'P 1'
#
loop_
_entity.id
_entity.type
_entity.pdbx_description
1 polymer ?
#
loop_
_entity_poly.entity_id
_entity_poly.type
_entity_poly.pdbx_seq_one_letter_code
_entity_poly.pdbx_strand_id
1 'polypeptide(L)'
;MSGTPLLMNPLPPAVAESTYAALTAAFGLSNHPPATRPAALAALPIPDLLAKAPPGLPLLFVHDGDDDGVRHRPTHADLAASLGPPAQTTTTRPWCKQILAGYAPADASILTAMIPTLQREDEGLAEAFMGSFRRGLAQQGGDEAVADKLFAAYGIQAGSDAKKALRAIVALASDLLFRAGARAYVEKWPAEAEAAAGGGGEGGKADAAWLYRLAFPNPWPGPWHGEASHIMDVALVFLNFEEALPGEGYKEAARQWAERVLRFVAGEGPGWDGGAQVGVFGEGGVETVTREEEVRTDRLARVLREEGVGIDVVVGAWDGFRRGV
;
A
#
# COMPACT_ATOMS: atom_id res chain seq x y z
N MET A 1 3.04 7.45 2.03
CA MET A 1 4.27 6.92 1.42
C MET A 1 4.13 5.41 1.36
N SER A 2 3.95 4.83 0.16
CA SER A 2 3.94 3.37 -0.07
C SER A 2 2.96 2.58 0.83
N GLY A 3 1.75 3.11 1.03
CA GLY A 3 0.73 2.45 1.84
C GLY A 3 -0.60 3.20 1.78
N THR A 4 -1.68 2.45 1.59
CA THR A 4 -3.05 2.94 1.61
C THR A 4 -3.97 1.93 2.31
N PRO A 5 -5.15 2.36 2.79
CA PRO A 5 -6.18 1.45 3.29
C PRO A 5 -6.63 0.35 2.30
N LEU A 6 -6.35 0.48 1.00
CA LEU A 6 -6.64 -0.56 0.00
C LEU A 6 -5.69 -1.77 0.09
N LEU A 7 -4.47 -1.58 0.63
CA LEU A 7 -3.49 -2.67 0.84
C LEU A 7 -3.95 -3.63 1.95
N MET A 8 -4.48 -3.09 3.04
CA MET A 8 -4.94 -3.87 4.21
C MET A 8 -6.27 -3.30 4.69
N ASN A 9 -7.35 -3.96 4.29
CA ASN A 9 -8.68 -3.56 4.71
C ASN A 9 -8.87 -3.74 6.23
N PRO A 10 -9.60 -2.83 6.90
CA PRO A 10 -9.96 -3.00 8.29
C PRO A 10 -10.69 -4.33 8.53
N LEU A 11 -10.51 -4.89 9.73
CA LEU A 11 -11.11 -6.14 10.16
C LEU A 11 -12.62 -5.99 10.33
N PRO A 12 -13.42 -6.97 9.89
CA PRO A 12 -14.81 -7.08 10.32
C PRO A 12 -14.90 -7.23 11.84
N PRO A 13 -15.96 -6.72 12.50
CA PRO A 13 -16.15 -6.86 13.94
C PRO A 13 -16.01 -8.30 14.44
N ALA A 14 -16.59 -9.27 13.72
CA ALA A 14 -16.51 -10.68 14.09
C ALA A 14 -15.06 -11.22 14.14
N VAL A 15 -14.18 -10.74 13.26
CA VAL A 15 -12.77 -11.12 13.26
C VAL A 15 -12.04 -10.46 14.41
N ALA A 16 -12.31 -9.18 14.68
CA ALA A 16 -11.75 -8.44 15.81
C ALA A 16 -12.12 -9.08 17.16
N GLU A 17 -13.39 -9.46 17.34
CA GLU A 17 -13.88 -10.15 18.54
C GLU A 17 -13.24 -11.53 18.71
N SER A 18 -13.09 -12.29 17.63
CA SER A 18 -12.37 -13.58 17.64
C SER A 18 -10.90 -13.40 18.05
N THR A 19 -10.21 -12.40 17.49
CA THR A 19 -8.84 -12.04 17.87
C THR A 19 -8.74 -11.65 19.35
N TYR A 20 -9.66 -10.81 19.84
CA TYR A 20 -9.70 -10.38 21.22
C TYR A 20 -9.95 -11.56 22.18
N ALA A 21 -10.88 -12.46 21.82
CA ALA A 21 -11.14 -13.68 22.58
C ALA A 21 -9.89 -14.59 22.65
N ALA A 22 -9.17 -14.76 21.53
CA ALA A 22 -7.94 -15.55 21.49
C ALA A 22 -6.84 -14.94 22.38
N LEU A 23 -6.65 -13.61 22.35
CA LEU A 23 -5.69 -12.93 23.22
C LEU A 23 -6.06 -13.05 24.69
N THR A 24 -7.31 -12.76 25.04
CA THR A 24 -7.75 -12.86 26.44
C THR A 24 -7.65 -14.28 26.96
N ALA A 25 -7.88 -15.30 26.14
CA ALA A 25 -7.62 -16.69 26.50
C ALA A 25 -6.12 -16.96 26.73
N ALA A 26 -5.26 -16.53 25.81
CA ALA A 26 -3.81 -16.72 25.92
C ALA A 26 -3.20 -16.07 27.17
N PHE A 27 -3.78 -14.96 27.63
CA PHE A 27 -3.36 -14.25 28.83
C PHE A 27 -4.11 -14.67 30.11
N GLY A 28 -4.98 -15.67 30.05
CA GLY A 28 -5.73 -16.15 31.22
C GLY A 28 -6.82 -15.19 31.72
N LEU A 29 -7.27 -14.27 30.86
CA LEU A 29 -8.23 -13.21 31.16
C LEU A 29 -9.67 -13.53 30.73
N SER A 30 -9.95 -14.72 30.17
CA SER A 30 -11.30 -15.08 29.69
C SER A 30 -12.38 -14.95 30.77
N ASN A 31 -12.04 -15.26 32.03
CA ASN A 31 -12.96 -15.23 33.15
C ASN A 31 -13.09 -13.84 33.80
N HIS A 32 -12.30 -12.85 33.36
CA HIS A 32 -12.44 -11.49 33.86
C HIS A 32 -13.73 -10.85 33.31
N PRO A 33 -14.45 -10.02 34.10
CA PRO A 33 -15.55 -9.21 33.59
C PRO A 33 -15.08 -8.29 32.45
N PRO A 34 -15.87 -8.12 31.36
CA PRO A 34 -15.48 -7.30 30.21
C PRO A 34 -14.94 -5.91 30.58
N ALA A 35 -15.59 -5.21 31.51
CA ALA A 35 -15.19 -3.88 31.98
C ALA A 35 -13.78 -3.83 32.62
N THR A 36 -13.26 -4.95 33.12
CA THR A 36 -11.95 -5.02 33.80
C THR A 36 -10.83 -5.55 32.91
N ARG A 37 -11.18 -6.21 31.80
CA ARG A 37 -10.19 -6.81 30.88
C ARG A 37 -9.21 -5.80 30.30
N PRO A 38 -9.60 -4.58 29.87
CA PRO A 38 -8.64 -3.60 29.34
C PRO A 38 -7.56 -3.22 30.36
N ALA A 39 -7.95 -2.96 31.62
CA ALA A 39 -7.00 -2.65 32.68
C ALA A 39 -6.08 -3.83 33.01
N ALA A 40 -6.63 -5.05 33.01
CA ALA A 40 -5.84 -6.26 33.23
C ALA A 40 -4.82 -6.51 32.09
N LEU A 41 -5.23 -6.32 30.83
CA LEU A 41 -4.35 -6.38 29.66
C LEU A 41 -3.23 -5.33 29.74
N ALA A 42 -3.56 -4.09 30.10
CA ALA A 42 -2.60 -3.00 30.24
C ALA A 42 -1.59 -3.22 31.38
N ALA A 43 -1.94 -4.03 32.39
CA ALA A 43 -1.07 -4.38 33.50
C ALA A 43 -0.14 -5.58 33.22
N LEU A 44 -0.29 -6.26 32.07
CA LEU A 44 0.58 -7.39 31.72
C LEU A 44 2.01 -6.93 31.48
N PRO A 45 3.03 -7.69 31.94
CA PRO A 45 4.41 -7.42 31.58
C PRO A 45 4.61 -7.47 30.06
N ILE A 46 5.36 -6.51 29.49
CA ILE A 46 5.68 -6.48 28.05
C ILE A 46 6.30 -7.81 27.57
N PRO A 47 7.24 -8.46 28.30
CA PRO A 47 7.77 -9.76 27.87
C PRO A 47 6.69 -10.83 27.72
N ASP A 48 5.66 -10.81 28.58
CA ASP A 48 4.54 -11.74 28.50
C ASP A 48 3.66 -11.46 27.27
N LEU A 49 3.41 -10.18 26.97
CA LEU A 49 2.69 -9.80 25.74
C LEU A 49 3.39 -10.32 24.50
N LEU A 50 4.72 -10.22 24.43
CA LEU A 50 5.50 -10.67 23.28
C LEU A 50 5.62 -12.19 23.20
N ALA A 51 5.76 -12.88 24.34
CA ALA A 51 6.01 -14.32 24.37
C ALA A 51 4.74 -15.18 24.32
N LYS A 52 3.62 -14.68 24.84
CA LYS A 52 2.37 -15.46 25.00
C LYS A 52 1.30 -15.11 23.97
N ALA A 53 1.39 -13.96 23.30
CA ALA A 53 0.46 -13.64 22.21
C ALA A 53 0.54 -14.72 21.12
N PRO A 54 -0.59 -15.34 20.73
CA PRO A 54 -0.57 -16.33 19.67
C PRO A 54 -0.09 -15.71 18.36
N PRO A 55 0.85 -16.36 17.63
CA PRO A 55 1.32 -15.85 16.36
C PRO A 55 0.19 -15.87 15.32
N GLY A 56 0.23 -14.92 14.39
CA GLY A 56 -0.71 -14.87 13.26
C GLY A 56 -2.07 -14.26 13.57
N LEU A 57 -2.33 -13.82 14.81
CA LEU A 57 -3.54 -13.05 15.13
C LEU A 57 -3.52 -11.68 14.43
N PRO A 58 -4.59 -11.30 13.70
CA PRO A 58 -4.61 -10.02 12.99
C PRO A 58 -4.87 -8.88 13.98
N LEU A 59 -3.84 -8.05 14.21
CA LEU A 59 -3.93 -6.81 15.01
C LEU A 59 -3.90 -5.62 14.06
N LEU A 60 -5.02 -5.38 13.39
CA LEU A 60 -5.21 -4.32 12.40
C LEU A 60 -6.35 -3.41 12.82
N PHE A 61 -6.54 -2.31 12.09
CA PHE A 61 -7.72 -1.45 12.24
C PHE A 61 -9.01 -2.27 12.16
N VAL A 62 -10.00 -1.92 12.98
CA VAL A 62 -11.30 -2.58 13.02
C VAL A 62 -12.34 -1.65 12.42
N HIS A 63 -13.14 -2.16 11.49
CA HIS A 63 -14.31 -1.44 11.02
C HIS A 63 -15.41 -1.56 12.08
N ASP A 64 -15.52 -0.56 12.95
CA ASP A 64 -16.44 -0.49 14.08
C ASP A 64 -17.78 0.18 13.75
N GLY A 65 -17.86 0.91 12.63
CA GLY A 65 -19.11 1.51 12.14
C GLY A 65 -19.64 2.68 12.97
N ASP A 66 -18.88 3.09 13.99
CA ASP A 66 -19.22 4.22 14.87
C ASP A 66 -18.76 5.56 14.27
N ASP A 67 -19.42 6.65 14.69
CA ASP A 67 -19.13 8.00 14.18
C ASP A 67 -17.68 8.45 14.48
N ASP A 68 -17.02 7.92 15.50
CA ASP A 68 -15.67 8.34 15.89
C ASP A 68 -14.55 7.37 15.42
N GLY A 69 -14.90 6.27 14.73
CA GLY A 69 -14.01 5.17 14.38
C GLY A 69 -13.72 4.98 12.88
N VAL A 70 -13.34 3.77 12.48
CA VAL A 70 -13.05 3.42 11.08
C VAL A 70 -14.35 3.04 10.37
N ARG A 71 -14.90 4.01 9.65
CA ARG A 71 -16.25 3.94 9.07
C ARG A 71 -16.38 3.11 7.80
N HIS A 72 -15.28 2.89 7.08
CA HIS A 72 -15.31 2.31 5.75
C HIS A 72 -14.27 1.21 5.58
N ARG A 73 -14.59 0.25 4.71
CA ARG A 73 -13.66 -0.78 4.22
C ARG A 73 -13.49 -0.56 2.72
N PRO A 74 -12.63 0.39 2.32
CA PRO A 74 -12.58 0.83 0.95
C PRO A 74 -12.15 -0.29 0.01
N THR A 75 -12.75 -0.28 -1.16
CA THR A 75 -12.39 -1.03 -2.36
C THR A 75 -11.97 -0.04 -3.42
N HIS A 76 -11.31 -0.50 -4.48
CA HIS A 76 -11.03 0.38 -5.60
C HIS A 76 -12.34 0.89 -6.21
N ALA A 77 -13.40 0.10 -6.30
CA ALA A 77 -14.67 0.53 -6.86
C ALA A 77 -15.31 1.71 -6.09
N ASP A 78 -15.42 1.60 -4.77
CA ASP A 78 -16.15 2.56 -3.92
C ASP A 78 -15.27 3.66 -3.29
N LEU A 79 -13.96 3.68 -3.55
CA LEU A 79 -13.01 4.58 -2.91
C LEU A 79 -13.45 6.05 -2.90
N ALA A 80 -13.94 6.59 -4.02
CA ALA A 80 -14.36 7.99 -4.10
C ALA A 80 -15.47 8.33 -3.08
N ALA A 81 -16.43 7.41 -2.90
CA ALA A 81 -17.48 7.55 -1.90
C ALA A 81 -16.92 7.44 -0.47
N SER A 82 -15.97 6.52 -0.24
CA SER A 82 -15.32 6.34 1.07
C SER A 82 -14.44 7.51 1.51
N LEU A 83 -13.93 8.28 0.56
CA LEU A 83 -13.13 9.46 0.85
C LEU A 83 -14.05 10.64 1.25
N GLY A 84 -15.23 10.77 0.63
CA GLY A 84 -16.13 11.93 0.77
C GLY A 84 -16.53 12.25 2.22
N PRO A 85 -16.93 13.50 2.52
CA PRO A 85 -17.55 13.80 3.81
C PRO A 85 -18.80 12.91 4.00
N PRO A 86 -19.14 12.52 5.24
CA PRO A 86 -20.37 11.78 5.52
C PRO A 86 -21.58 12.49 4.88
N ALA A 87 -22.50 11.73 4.29
CA ALA A 87 -23.67 12.26 3.57
C ALA A 87 -24.57 13.21 4.40
N GLN A 88 -24.37 13.26 5.73
CA GLN A 88 -25.14 14.06 6.69
C GLN A 88 -24.40 15.30 7.21
N THR A 89 -23.12 15.51 6.85
CA THR A 89 -22.35 16.69 7.25
C THR A 89 -22.26 17.68 6.08
N THR A 90 -22.85 18.87 6.25
CA THR A 90 -22.78 19.97 5.28
C THR A 90 -21.43 20.69 5.26
N THR A 91 -20.50 20.29 6.14
CA THR A 91 -19.15 20.84 6.21
C THR A 91 -18.21 20.04 5.33
N THR A 92 -17.47 20.76 4.48
CA THR A 92 -16.25 20.33 3.79
C THR A 92 -15.33 19.55 4.71
N ARG A 93 -14.51 18.64 4.18
CA ARG A 93 -13.53 17.89 4.97
C ARG A 93 -12.59 18.89 5.64
N PRO A 94 -12.65 19.09 6.97
CA PRO A 94 -11.86 20.18 7.55
C PRO A 94 -10.39 19.78 7.76
N TRP A 95 -10.04 18.48 7.72
CA TRP A 95 -8.77 18.00 8.27
C TRP A 95 -7.69 17.63 7.25
N CYS A 96 -8.03 17.12 6.07
CA CYS A 96 -7.04 16.79 5.03
C CYS A 96 -7.46 17.32 3.67
N LYS A 97 -6.71 18.31 3.23
CA LYS A 97 -6.85 19.08 2.00
C LYS A 97 -5.95 18.57 0.88
N GLN A 98 -4.76 18.17 1.28
CA GLN A 98 -3.68 17.83 0.37
C GLN A 98 -3.14 16.43 0.65
N ILE A 99 -2.91 15.65 -0.39
CA ILE A 99 -2.24 14.35 -0.28
C ILE A 99 -1.04 14.24 -1.23
N LEU A 100 0.04 13.68 -0.69
CA LEU A 100 1.18 13.21 -1.45
C LEU A 100 1.26 11.69 -1.28
N ALA A 101 0.88 10.97 -2.32
CA ALA A 101 0.94 9.51 -2.34
C ALA A 101 2.02 9.06 -3.33
N GLY A 102 2.60 7.90 -3.08
CA GLY A 102 3.57 7.33 -3.99
C GLY A 102 3.93 5.92 -3.61
N TYR A 103 4.76 5.34 -4.47
CA TYR A 103 5.12 3.94 -4.43
C TYR A 103 6.56 3.75 -4.92
N ALA A 104 7.14 2.61 -4.56
CA ALA A 104 8.40 2.11 -5.06
C ALA A 104 8.20 0.87 -5.97
N PRO A 105 9.03 0.67 -7.01
CA PRO A 105 8.95 -0.48 -7.90
C PRO A 105 8.87 -1.87 -7.24
N ALA A 106 9.49 -2.05 -6.08
CA ALA A 106 9.53 -3.30 -5.33
C ALA A 106 8.95 -3.15 -3.91
N ASP A 107 7.92 -2.32 -3.73
CA ASP A 107 7.27 -2.10 -2.43
C ASP A 107 6.76 -3.38 -1.75
N ALA A 108 6.28 -4.36 -2.53
CA ALA A 108 5.82 -5.61 -1.96
C ALA A 108 6.95 -6.50 -1.40
N SER A 109 8.21 -6.07 -1.48
CA SER A 109 9.34 -6.71 -0.78
C SER A 109 9.08 -6.90 0.71
N ILE A 110 8.35 -5.99 1.36
CA ILE A 110 7.98 -6.13 2.79
C ILE A 110 7.11 -7.37 3.06
N LEU A 111 6.29 -7.77 2.10
CA LEU A 111 5.38 -8.90 2.25
C LEU A 111 6.14 -10.24 2.34
N THR A 112 7.41 -10.28 1.92
CA THR A 112 8.25 -11.48 2.04
C THR A 112 8.61 -11.81 3.50
N ALA A 113 8.61 -10.82 4.39
CA ALA A 113 8.74 -11.06 5.83
C ALA A 113 7.41 -11.49 6.48
N MET A 114 6.27 -11.16 5.86
CA MET A 114 4.94 -11.32 6.44
C MET A 114 4.18 -12.57 5.96
N ILE A 115 4.52 -13.07 4.77
CA ILE A 115 3.82 -14.19 4.12
C ILE A 115 4.77 -15.40 4.08
N PRO A 116 4.55 -16.44 4.91
CA PRO A 116 5.45 -17.60 5.00
C PRO A 116 5.70 -18.27 3.64
N THR A 117 4.68 -18.34 2.77
CA THR A 117 4.83 -18.93 1.44
C THR A 117 5.87 -18.21 0.57
N LEU A 118 6.04 -16.89 0.73
CA LEU A 118 7.04 -16.10 0.00
C LEU A 118 8.47 -16.30 0.51
N GLN A 119 8.64 -16.97 1.65
CA GLN A 119 9.95 -17.33 2.22
C GLN A 119 10.47 -18.67 1.70
N ARG A 120 9.70 -19.36 0.84
CA ARG A 120 10.15 -20.60 0.21
C ARG A 120 11.34 -20.35 -0.70
N GLU A 121 12.36 -21.18 -0.53
CA GLU A 121 13.58 -21.15 -1.35
C GLU A 121 13.58 -22.24 -2.43
N ASP A 122 12.51 -23.04 -2.49
CA ASP A 122 12.36 -24.14 -3.43
C ASP A 122 11.57 -23.76 -4.71
N GLU A 123 11.76 -24.53 -5.77
CA GLU A 123 11.15 -24.30 -7.09
C GLU A 123 9.62 -24.31 -7.07
N GLY A 124 8.97 -24.87 -6.04
CA GLY A 124 7.52 -24.90 -5.92
C GLY A 124 6.85 -23.60 -5.47
N LEU A 125 7.61 -22.51 -5.29
CA LEU A 125 7.05 -21.18 -4.98
C LEU A 125 6.10 -20.70 -6.09
N ALA A 126 6.52 -20.80 -7.34
CA ALA A 126 5.75 -20.31 -8.47
C ALA A 126 4.40 -21.04 -8.59
N GLU A 127 4.41 -22.37 -8.50
CA GLU A 127 3.22 -23.23 -8.58
C GLU A 127 2.27 -22.97 -7.42
N ALA A 128 2.81 -22.83 -6.20
CA ALA A 128 1.99 -22.54 -5.03
C ALA A 128 1.27 -21.20 -5.16
N PHE A 129 1.99 -20.17 -5.61
CA PHE A 129 1.39 -18.86 -5.89
C PHE A 129 0.35 -18.96 -7.01
N MET A 130 0.71 -19.52 -8.17
CA MET A 130 -0.18 -19.62 -9.33
C MET A 130 -1.45 -20.39 -9.01
N GLY A 131 -1.34 -21.54 -8.32
CA GLY A 131 -2.47 -22.37 -7.95
C GLY A 131 -3.41 -21.67 -6.96
N SER A 132 -2.85 -21.03 -5.93
CA SER A 132 -3.63 -20.26 -4.96
C SER A 132 -4.31 -19.05 -5.59
N PHE A 133 -3.57 -18.28 -6.41
CA PHE A 133 -4.11 -17.11 -7.08
C PHE A 133 -5.26 -17.45 -8.02
N ARG A 134 -5.16 -18.54 -8.81
CA ARG A 134 -6.27 -19.02 -9.65
C ARG A 134 -7.50 -19.40 -8.82
N ARG A 135 -7.33 -20.15 -7.73
CA ARG A 135 -8.45 -20.49 -6.82
C ARG A 135 -9.09 -19.24 -6.22
N GLY A 136 -8.28 -18.31 -5.73
CA GLY A 136 -8.75 -17.04 -5.18
C GLY A 136 -9.53 -16.24 -6.21
N LEU A 137 -9.04 -16.18 -7.45
CA LEU A 137 -9.70 -15.48 -8.55
C LEU A 137 -11.07 -16.08 -8.88
N ALA A 138 -11.15 -17.41 -8.99
CA ALA A 138 -12.41 -18.11 -9.22
C ALA A 138 -13.43 -17.86 -8.10
N GLN A 139 -12.97 -17.81 -6.84
CA GLN A 139 -13.83 -17.48 -5.68
C GLN A 139 -14.36 -16.04 -5.72
N GLN A 140 -13.63 -15.11 -6.36
CA GLN A 140 -14.08 -13.74 -6.58
C GLN A 140 -14.93 -13.58 -7.86
N GLY A 141 -15.23 -14.68 -8.57
CA GLY A 141 -15.98 -14.66 -9.82
C GLY A 141 -15.17 -14.19 -11.04
N GLY A 142 -13.84 -14.20 -10.97
CA GLY A 142 -12.96 -13.89 -12.10
C GLY A 142 -12.66 -15.09 -12.99
N ASP A 143 -12.29 -14.81 -14.25
CA ASP A 143 -11.92 -15.81 -15.26
C ASP A 143 -10.44 -16.22 -15.11
N GLU A 144 -10.13 -17.52 -15.19
CA GLU A 144 -8.76 -18.04 -15.16
C GLU A 144 -7.86 -17.42 -16.25
N ALA A 145 -8.42 -17.00 -17.39
CA ALA A 145 -7.69 -16.31 -18.45
C ALA A 145 -7.02 -15.01 -17.96
N VAL A 146 -7.60 -14.32 -16.97
CA VAL A 146 -7.01 -13.15 -16.33
C VAL A 146 -5.72 -13.53 -15.62
N ALA A 147 -5.73 -14.64 -14.87
CA ALA A 147 -4.55 -15.11 -14.15
C ALA A 147 -3.40 -15.42 -15.10
N ASP A 148 -3.68 -16.11 -16.21
CA ASP A 148 -2.67 -16.47 -17.21
C ASP A 148 -2.06 -15.23 -17.88
N LYS A 149 -2.86 -14.21 -18.20
CA LYS A 149 -2.36 -12.95 -18.76
C LYS A 149 -1.53 -12.15 -17.76
N LEU A 150 -1.91 -12.15 -16.48
CA LEU A 150 -1.11 -11.55 -15.42
C LEU A 150 0.22 -12.29 -15.24
N PHE A 151 0.20 -13.63 -15.17
CA PHE A 151 1.42 -14.42 -15.04
C PHE A 151 2.36 -14.19 -16.22
N ALA A 152 1.84 -14.15 -17.45
CA ALA A 152 2.62 -13.83 -18.63
C ALA A 152 3.21 -12.39 -18.58
N ALA A 153 2.41 -11.40 -18.18
CA ALA A 153 2.86 -10.00 -18.12
C ALA A 153 3.97 -9.77 -17.09
N TYR A 154 3.99 -10.53 -15.99
CA TYR A 154 4.99 -10.41 -14.93
C TYR A 154 6.11 -11.46 -15.01
N GLY A 155 6.04 -12.41 -15.94
CA GLY A 155 7.02 -13.48 -16.08
C GLY A 155 6.95 -14.52 -14.96
N ILE A 156 5.77 -14.74 -14.39
CA ILE A 156 5.51 -15.77 -13.38
C ILE A 156 5.27 -17.08 -14.13
N GLN A 157 6.16 -18.06 -13.97
CA GLN A 157 6.14 -19.30 -14.74
C GLN A 157 6.43 -20.49 -13.83
N ALA A 158 5.70 -21.58 -14.00
CA ALA A 158 5.98 -22.85 -13.35
C ALA A 158 7.42 -23.33 -13.66
N GLY A 159 8.08 -23.95 -12.69
CA GLY A 159 9.47 -24.40 -12.77
C GLY A 159 10.50 -23.27 -12.78
N SER A 160 10.11 -22.02 -12.49
CA SER A 160 11.07 -20.94 -12.30
C SER A 160 11.86 -21.15 -11.01
N ASP A 161 13.13 -20.74 -11.00
CA ASP A 161 13.90 -20.68 -9.77
C ASP A 161 13.20 -19.79 -8.74
N ALA A 162 13.27 -20.17 -7.46
CA ALA A 162 12.53 -19.50 -6.38
C ALA A 162 12.83 -18.00 -6.32
N LYS A 163 14.09 -17.60 -6.57
CA LYS A 163 14.54 -16.21 -6.50
C LYS A 163 13.92 -15.34 -7.60
N LYS A 164 13.83 -15.86 -8.82
CA LYS A 164 13.18 -15.22 -9.97
C LYS A 164 11.67 -15.21 -9.82
N ALA A 165 11.08 -16.32 -9.37
CA ALA A 165 9.66 -16.42 -9.07
C ALA A 165 9.26 -15.37 -8.02
N LEU A 166 10.02 -15.26 -6.93
CA LEU A 166 9.79 -14.29 -5.87
C LEU A 166 9.80 -12.85 -6.39
N ARG A 167 10.80 -12.48 -7.22
CA ARG A 167 10.88 -11.14 -7.83
C ARG A 167 9.69 -10.84 -8.75
N ALA A 168 9.26 -11.82 -9.55
CA ALA A 168 8.10 -11.68 -10.43
C ALA A 168 6.80 -11.49 -9.63
N ILE A 169 6.61 -12.27 -8.55
CA ILE A 169 5.47 -12.16 -7.63
C ILE A 169 5.49 -10.81 -6.92
N VAL A 170 6.64 -10.36 -6.41
CA VAL A 170 6.79 -9.06 -5.77
C VAL A 170 6.52 -7.92 -6.75
N ALA A 171 6.95 -8.03 -8.01
CA ALA A 171 6.63 -7.03 -9.02
C ALA A 171 5.11 -6.92 -9.28
N LEU A 172 4.40 -8.05 -9.36
CA LEU A 172 2.94 -8.08 -9.47
C LEU A 172 2.28 -7.46 -8.24
N ALA A 173 2.69 -7.87 -7.05
CA ALA A 173 2.13 -7.37 -5.79
C ALA A 173 2.40 -5.87 -5.57
N SER A 174 3.58 -5.37 -5.97
CA SER A 174 3.91 -3.94 -5.90
C SER A 174 2.98 -3.12 -6.79
N ASP A 175 2.73 -3.59 -8.02
CA ASP A 175 1.79 -2.92 -8.92
C ASP A 175 0.34 -3.00 -8.42
N LEU A 176 -0.08 -4.17 -7.94
CA LEU A 176 -1.44 -4.46 -7.53
C LEU A 176 -1.84 -3.74 -6.24
N LEU A 177 -0.97 -3.71 -5.24
CA LEU A 177 -1.36 -3.31 -3.88
C LEU A 177 -0.85 -1.93 -3.48
N PHE A 178 0.31 -1.52 -4.00
CA PHE A 178 0.96 -0.27 -3.62
C PHE A 178 0.74 0.80 -4.68
N ARG A 179 1.19 0.54 -5.91
CA ARG A 179 1.04 1.49 -7.03
C ARG A 179 -0.43 1.76 -7.33
N ALA A 180 -1.23 0.71 -7.58
CA ALA A 180 -2.65 0.91 -7.91
C ALA A 180 -3.40 1.59 -6.76
N GLY A 181 -3.07 1.27 -5.51
CA GLY A 181 -3.64 1.92 -4.33
C GLY A 181 -3.29 3.41 -4.28
N ALA A 182 -2.01 3.76 -4.39
CA ALA A 182 -1.55 5.15 -4.40
C ALA A 182 -2.19 5.97 -5.53
N ARG A 183 -2.23 5.39 -6.74
CA ARG A 183 -2.87 6.00 -7.92
C ARG A 183 -4.36 6.21 -7.69
N ALA A 184 -5.08 5.21 -7.20
CA ALA A 184 -6.51 5.33 -6.92
C ALA A 184 -6.82 6.45 -5.92
N TYR A 185 -6.01 6.59 -4.86
CA TYR A 185 -6.18 7.68 -3.90
C TYR A 185 -5.97 9.05 -4.53
N VAL A 186 -4.96 9.22 -5.38
CA VAL A 186 -4.71 10.49 -6.07
C VAL A 186 -5.81 10.81 -7.07
N GLU A 187 -6.19 9.84 -7.91
CA GLU A 187 -7.21 10.02 -8.95
C GLU A 187 -8.61 10.28 -8.37
N LYS A 188 -8.93 9.65 -7.25
CA LYS A 188 -10.25 9.75 -6.60
C LYS A 188 -10.27 10.74 -5.45
N TRP A 189 -9.17 11.44 -5.19
CA TRP A 189 -9.16 12.55 -4.25
C TRP A 189 -10.10 13.62 -4.80
N PRO A 190 -11.23 13.90 -4.15
CA PRO A 190 -12.09 14.97 -4.62
C PRO A 190 -11.35 16.28 -4.42
N ALA A 191 -11.13 16.96 -5.52
CA ALA A 191 -10.89 18.38 -5.49
C ALA A 191 -12.21 19.06 -5.08
N GLU A 192 -12.21 19.90 -4.05
CA GLU A 192 -13.24 20.92 -3.92
C GLU A 192 -13.33 21.67 -5.25
N ALA A 193 -14.53 21.70 -5.82
CA ALA A 193 -14.80 22.37 -7.07
C ALA A 193 -14.75 23.90 -6.88
N GLU A 194 -13.56 24.47 -6.69
CA GLU A 194 -13.33 25.92 -6.80
C GLU A 194 -13.12 26.37 -8.26
N ALA A 195 -13.68 25.62 -9.22
CA ALA A 195 -13.80 26.06 -10.62
C ALA A 195 -15.12 26.78 -10.93
N ALA A 196 -16.04 26.93 -9.96
CA ALA A 196 -17.40 27.44 -10.23
C ALA A 196 -17.66 28.91 -9.89
N ALA A 197 -16.69 29.69 -9.36
CA ALA A 197 -16.96 31.08 -9.02
C ALA A 197 -15.73 32.00 -9.08
N GLY A 198 -15.29 32.34 -10.30
CA GLY A 198 -14.84 33.69 -10.69
C GLY A 198 -13.94 34.54 -9.76
N GLY A 199 -13.10 33.93 -8.92
CA GLY A 199 -12.25 34.64 -7.96
C GLY A 199 -10.77 34.47 -8.31
N GLY A 200 -10.24 35.40 -9.11
CA GLY A 200 -8.79 35.61 -9.19
C GLY A 200 -8.29 36.16 -7.85
N GLY A 201 -7.91 35.28 -6.94
CA GLY A 201 -7.22 35.56 -5.69
C GLY A 201 -6.01 34.65 -5.58
N GLU A 202 -4.98 35.08 -4.85
CA GLU A 202 -3.63 34.50 -4.78
C GLU A 202 -3.59 33.01 -4.39
N GLY A 203 -3.80 32.13 -5.37
CA GLY A 203 -2.97 30.95 -5.69
C GLY A 203 -2.85 29.80 -4.68
N GLY A 204 -3.77 29.61 -3.75
CA GLY A 204 -3.76 28.43 -2.87
C GLY A 204 -4.43 27.22 -3.51
N LYS A 205 -3.68 26.13 -3.77
CA LYS A 205 -4.24 24.80 -4.13
C LYS A 205 -4.97 24.21 -2.91
N ALA A 206 -6.18 24.71 -2.65
CA ALA A 206 -6.94 24.42 -1.43
C ALA A 206 -7.20 22.93 -1.25
N ASP A 207 -7.42 22.19 -2.33
CA ASP A 207 -7.39 20.72 -2.37
C ASP A 207 -6.51 20.24 -3.52
N ALA A 208 -5.59 19.32 -3.22
CA ALA A 208 -4.70 18.79 -4.25
C ALA A 208 -4.16 17.39 -3.91
N ALA A 209 -3.93 16.62 -4.96
CA ALA A 209 -3.35 15.30 -4.85
C ALA A 209 -2.19 15.15 -5.83
N TRP A 210 -1.10 14.58 -5.34
CA TRP A 210 0.11 14.34 -6.12
C TRP A 210 0.56 12.90 -6.00
N LEU A 211 0.95 12.34 -7.14
CA LEU A 211 1.57 11.02 -7.22
C LEU A 211 3.09 11.17 -7.39
N TYR A 212 3.86 10.33 -6.69
CA TYR A 212 5.28 10.14 -6.96
C TYR A 212 5.63 8.66 -7.15
N ARG A 213 6.72 8.42 -7.88
CA ARG A 213 7.40 7.13 -8.00
C ARG A 213 8.81 7.27 -7.46
N LEU A 214 9.12 6.51 -6.42
CA LEU A 214 10.46 6.46 -5.84
C LEU A 214 11.23 5.25 -6.37
N ALA A 215 12.17 5.49 -7.27
CA ALA A 215 12.98 4.49 -7.97
C ALA A 215 14.46 4.51 -7.54
N PHE A 216 14.74 4.90 -6.29
CA PHE A 216 16.08 4.79 -5.69
C PHE A 216 16.44 3.32 -5.42
N PRO A 217 17.51 2.78 -6.01
CA PRO A 217 18.02 1.45 -5.70
C PRO A 217 18.47 1.37 -4.24
N ASN A 218 18.11 0.29 -3.55
CA ASN A 218 18.55 0.08 -2.17
C ASN A 218 20.08 -0.10 -2.11
N PRO A 219 20.82 0.79 -1.43
CA PRO A 219 22.28 0.73 -1.39
C PRO A 219 22.80 -0.28 -0.37
N TRP A 220 21.96 -0.75 0.56
CA TRP A 220 22.38 -1.60 1.66
C TRP A 220 22.44 -3.08 1.25
N PRO A 221 23.44 -3.85 1.73
CA PRO A 221 23.48 -5.29 1.49
C PRO A 221 22.23 -5.99 2.03
N GLY A 222 21.64 -6.88 1.22
CA GLY A 222 20.46 -7.66 1.61
C GLY A 222 19.74 -8.26 0.42
N PRO A 223 18.61 -8.97 0.64
CA PRO A 223 17.87 -9.66 -0.42
C PRO A 223 17.35 -8.75 -1.55
N TRP A 224 17.16 -7.48 -1.23
CA TRP A 224 16.61 -6.43 -2.10
C TRP A 224 17.63 -5.35 -2.49
N HIS A 225 18.92 -5.62 -2.28
CA HIS A 225 19.98 -4.71 -2.71
C HIS A 225 19.87 -4.39 -4.22
N GLY A 226 20.03 -3.12 -4.58
CA GLY A 226 19.91 -2.64 -5.95
C GLY A 226 18.47 -2.52 -6.47
N GLU A 227 17.47 -2.85 -5.66
CA GLU A 227 16.06 -2.70 -6.01
C GLU A 227 15.45 -1.56 -5.18
N ALA A 228 14.53 -0.78 -5.77
CA ALA A 228 13.77 0.24 -5.06
C ALA A 228 12.71 -0.42 -4.17
N SER A 229 13.18 -0.93 -3.03
CA SER A 229 12.42 -1.69 -2.05
C SER A 229 11.53 -0.81 -1.19
N HIS A 230 10.66 -1.47 -0.42
CA HIS A 230 9.78 -0.80 0.52
C HIS A 230 10.55 0.11 1.49
N ILE A 231 9.89 1.17 1.98
CA ILE A 231 10.39 2.18 2.93
C ILE A 231 11.63 2.99 2.50
N MET A 232 12.12 2.82 1.28
CA MET A 232 13.27 3.59 0.79
C MET A 232 12.95 5.10 0.78
N ASP A 233 11.72 5.47 0.47
CA ASP A 233 11.27 6.86 0.49
C ASP A 233 11.34 7.47 1.90
N VAL A 234 10.99 6.69 2.92
CA VAL A 234 11.12 7.08 4.34
C VAL A 234 12.58 7.15 4.78
N ALA A 235 13.41 6.19 4.36
CA ALA A 235 14.84 6.22 4.70
C ALA A 235 15.54 7.47 4.13
N LEU A 236 15.12 7.92 2.95
CA LEU A 236 15.71 9.06 2.26
C LEU A 236 15.11 10.42 2.70
N VAL A 237 13.83 10.49 3.10
CA VAL A 237 13.21 11.77 3.45
C VAL A 237 13.82 12.40 4.72
N PHE A 238 14.20 11.57 5.69
CA PHE A 238 14.76 12.06 6.95
C PHE A 238 16.27 12.32 6.87
N LEU A 239 16.94 11.84 5.82
CA LEU A 239 18.40 11.94 5.66
C LEU A 239 19.20 11.38 6.85
N ASN A 240 18.59 10.53 7.70
CA ASN A 240 19.22 9.96 8.91
C ASN A 240 20.44 9.06 8.62
N PHE A 241 20.63 8.66 7.36
CA PHE A 241 21.72 7.78 6.92
C PHE A 241 22.49 8.36 5.75
N GLU A 242 22.45 9.69 5.58
CA GLU A 242 23.04 10.38 4.42
C GLU A 242 24.53 10.02 4.23
N GLU A 243 25.28 9.90 5.32
CA GLU A 243 26.69 9.52 5.32
C GLU A 243 26.93 8.10 4.78
N ALA A 244 25.93 7.23 4.86
CA ALA A 244 25.97 5.85 4.38
C ALA A 244 25.45 5.69 2.94
N LEU A 245 24.98 6.78 2.30
CA LEU A 245 24.49 6.76 0.93
C LEU A 245 25.67 6.78 -0.09
N PRO A 246 25.52 6.08 -1.24
CA PRO A 246 26.62 5.89 -2.18
C PRO A 246 26.87 7.12 -3.06
N GLY A 247 27.99 7.80 -2.84
CA GLY A 247 28.45 8.89 -3.71
C GLY A 247 27.60 10.16 -3.61
N GLU A 248 28.12 11.27 -4.11
CA GLU A 248 27.46 12.57 -3.97
C GLU A 248 26.22 12.71 -4.86
N GLY A 249 26.15 12.04 -6.01
CA GLY A 249 24.96 12.07 -6.87
C GLY A 249 23.72 11.48 -6.20
N TYR A 250 23.86 10.32 -5.55
CA TYR A 250 22.77 9.69 -4.80
C TYR A 250 22.33 10.57 -3.64
N LYS A 251 23.29 11.09 -2.86
CA LYS A 251 23.00 11.99 -1.72
C LYS A 251 22.26 13.23 -2.17
N GLU A 252 22.70 13.85 -3.25
CA GLU A 252 22.07 15.05 -3.79
C GLU A 252 20.64 14.78 -4.24
N ALA A 253 20.40 13.66 -4.95
CA ALA A 253 19.05 13.26 -5.31
C ALA A 253 18.18 12.96 -4.07
N ALA A 254 18.74 12.36 -3.01
CA ALA A 254 18.04 12.14 -1.74
C ALA A 254 17.67 13.46 -1.04
N ARG A 255 18.56 14.45 -1.03
CA ARG A 255 18.26 15.80 -0.52
C ARG A 255 17.15 16.47 -1.31
N GLN A 256 17.15 16.34 -2.64
CA GLN A 256 16.08 16.87 -3.49
C GLN A 256 14.74 16.19 -3.19
N TRP A 257 14.70 14.87 -2.98
CA TRP A 257 13.50 14.18 -2.52
C TRP A 257 13.00 14.74 -1.19
N ALA A 258 13.88 14.85 -0.19
CA ALA A 258 13.54 15.42 1.12
C ALA A 258 13.00 16.86 0.99
N GLU A 259 13.62 17.70 0.15
CA GLU A 259 13.14 19.04 -0.16
C GLU A 259 11.72 19.02 -0.74
N ARG A 260 11.41 18.13 -1.68
CA ARG A 260 10.05 18.05 -2.26
C ARG A 260 9.00 17.70 -1.20
N VAL A 261 9.32 16.80 -0.28
CA VAL A 261 8.43 16.46 0.83
C VAL A 261 8.26 17.65 1.78
N LEU A 262 9.34 18.36 2.11
CA LEU A 262 9.28 19.54 2.98
C LEU A 262 8.43 20.65 2.37
N ARG A 263 8.54 20.89 1.06
CA ARG A 263 7.70 21.86 0.35
C ARG A 263 6.22 21.48 0.38
N PHE A 264 5.91 20.20 0.19
CA PHE A 264 4.55 19.69 0.36
C PHE A 264 4.03 19.94 1.78
N VAL A 265 4.82 19.61 2.81
CA VAL A 265 4.46 19.84 4.22
C VAL A 265 4.29 21.33 4.54
N ALA A 266 5.06 22.21 3.89
CA ALA A 266 4.94 23.66 4.00
C ALA A 266 3.72 24.24 3.25
N GLY A 267 2.95 23.42 2.54
CA GLY A 267 1.77 23.84 1.78
C GLY A 267 2.06 24.42 0.40
N GLU A 268 3.32 24.39 -0.05
CA GLU A 268 3.74 24.86 -1.39
C GLU A 268 3.44 23.82 -2.49
N GLY A 269 3.04 22.61 -2.10
CA GLY A 269 3.04 21.44 -2.96
C GLY A 269 4.47 20.92 -3.24
N PRO A 270 4.60 19.76 -3.89
CA PRO A 270 5.89 19.10 -4.03
C PRO A 270 6.70 19.60 -5.25
N GLY A 271 6.21 20.64 -5.94
CA GLY A 271 6.90 21.26 -7.08
C GLY A 271 6.56 20.68 -8.46
N TRP A 272 5.41 20.02 -8.59
CA TRP A 272 4.75 19.69 -9.86
C TRP A 272 3.25 19.96 -9.78
N ASP A 273 2.57 20.03 -10.92
CA ASP A 273 1.24 20.63 -11.00
C ASP A 273 0.11 19.73 -10.48
N GLY A 274 0.37 18.44 -10.29
CA GLY A 274 -0.61 17.43 -9.89
C GLY A 274 -1.39 16.90 -11.10
N GLY A 275 -2.53 16.25 -10.86
CA GLY A 275 -3.33 15.63 -11.91
C GLY A 275 -2.65 14.40 -12.50
N ALA A 276 -2.35 14.42 -13.81
CA ALA A 276 -1.66 13.31 -14.48
C ALA A 276 -0.14 13.28 -14.23
N GLN A 277 0.44 14.41 -13.78
CA GLN A 277 1.89 14.50 -13.56
C GLN A 277 2.34 13.63 -12.40
N VAL A 278 3.48 12.97 -12.59
CA VAL A 278 4.13 12.13 -11.58
C VAL A 278 5.53 12.64 -11.31
N GLY A 279 5.85 12.87 -10.04
CA GLY A 279 7.22 13.12 -9.61
C GLY A 279 8.00 11.81 -9.60
N VAL A 280 9.10 11.71 -10.34
CA VAL A 280 9.93 10.51 -10.45
C VAL A 280 11.30 10.79 -9.84
N PHE A 281 11.68 9.95 -8.89
CA PHE A 281 12.87 10.14 -8.08
C PHE A 281 13.77 8.93 -8.21
N GLY A 282 15.06 9.13 -8.46
CA GLY A 282 16.05 8.04 -8.48
C GLY A 282 17.48 8.57 -8.53
N GLU A 283 18.45 7.69 -8.78
CA GLU A 283 19.87 8.07 -8.84
C GLU A 283 20.18 9.12 -9.91
N GLY A 284 19.40 9.14 -11.00
CA GLY A 284 19.49 10.14 -12.06
C GLY A 284 18.97 11.53 -11.68
N GLY A 285 18.45 11.71 -10.46
CA GLY A 285 17.88 12.96 -9.96
C GLY A 285 16.35 12.95 -9.92
N VAL A 286 15.79 14.17 -9.94
CA VAL A 286 14.33 14.41 -9.93
C VAL A 286 13.86 14.74 -11.33
N GLU A 287 12.90 13.97 -11.82
CA GLU A 287 12.20 14.21 -13.08
C GLU A 287 10.70 14.36 -12.81
N THR A 288 10.05 15.23 -13.57
CA THR A 288 8.58 15.27 -13.62
C THR A 288 8.15 14.74 -14.96
N VAL A 289 7.33 13.68 -14.96
CA VAL A 289 6.76 13.14 -16.20
C VAL A 289 5.30 13.50 -16.32
N THR A 290 4.83 13.66 -17.56
CA THR A 290 3.47 14.15 -17.81
C THR A 290 2.44 13.07 -17.48
N ARG A 291 2.82 11.80 -17.68
CA ARG A 291 2.02 10.63 -17.33
C ARG A 291 2.91 9.51 -16.83
N GLU A 292 2.35 8.70 -15.93
CA GLU A 292 3.05 7.54 -15.37
C GLU A 292 3.51 6.54 -16.45
N GLU A 293 2.75 6.41 -17.54
CA GLU A 293 3.04 5.45 -18.61
C GLU A 293 4.35 5.78 -19.37
N GLU A 294 4.88 7.00 -19.25
CA GLU A 294 6.15 7.43 -19.85
C GLU A 294 7.37 6.76 -19.18
N VAL A 295 7.23 6.34 -17.91
CA VAL A 295 8.34 5.74 -17.14
C VAL A 295 8.13 4.26 -16.84
N ARG A 296 6.96 3.71 -17.14
CA ARG A 296 6.65 2.29 -16.95
C ARG A 296 5.46 1.85 -17.79
N THR A 297 5.56 0.71 -18.46
CA THR A 297 4.37 0.07 -19.04
C THR A 297 3.44 -0.40 -17.92
N ASP A 298 2.21 0.10 -17.92
CA ASP A 298 1.17 -0.33 -16.98
C ASP A 298 0.63 -1.72 -17.36
N ARG A 299 1.41 -2.74 -17.02
CA ARG A 299 1.12 -4.14 -17.30
C ARG A 299 -0.20 -4.59 -16.67
N LEU A 300 -0.41 -4.23 -15.41
CA LEU A 300 -1.64 -4.56 -14.67
C LEU A 300 -2.85 -3.92 -15.33
N ALA A 301 -2.87 -2.58 -15.49
CA ALA A 301 -4.05 -1.92 -16.04
C ALA A 301 -4.35 -2.33 -17.49
N ARG A 302 -3.33 -2.68 -18.28
CA ARG A 302 -3.53 -3.27 -19.61
C ARG A 302 -4.30 -4.59 -19.51
N VAL A 303 -3.84 -5.55 -18.70
CA VAL A 303 -4.52 -6.84 -18.54
C VAL A 303 -5.94 -6.64 -18.00
N LEU A 304 -6.13 -5.80 -17.00
CA LEU A 304 -7.46 -5.52 -16.43
C LEU A 304 -8.44 -4.96 -17.48
N ARG A 305 -7.97 -4.03 -18.34
CA ARG A 305 -8.79 -3.46 -19.42
C ARG A 305 -9.11 -4.47 -20.52
N GLU A 306 -8.13 -5.27 -20.94
CA GLU A 306 -8.31 -6.29 -21.99
C GLU A 306 -9.32 -7.37 -21.56
N GLU A 307 -9.33 -7.75 -20.27
CA GLU A 307 -10.25 -8.75 -19.75
C GLU A 307 -11.56 -8.19 -19.19
N GLY A 308 -11.70 -6.86 -19.12
CA GLY A 308 -12.88 -6.22 -18.53
C GLY A 308 -13.10 -6.57 -17.05
N VAL A 309 -12.03 -6.87 -16.32
CA VAL A 309 -12.10 -7.31 -14.91
C VAL A 309 -11.75 -6.17 -13.95
N GLY A 310 -12.55 -6.00 -12.91
CA GLY A 310 -12.29 -5.03 -11.86
C GLY A 310 -11.08 -5.42 -11.01
N ILE A 311 -10.26 -4.44 -10.63
CA ILE A 311 -9.05 -4.69 -9.82
C ILE A 311 -9.36 -5.34 -8.47
N ASP A 312 -10.53 -5.07 -7.87
CA ASP A 312 -10.96 -5.65 -6.60
C ASP A 312 -11.05 -7.19 -6.64
N VAL A 313 -11.43 -7.75 -7.79
CA VAL A 313 -11.46 -9.21 -8.03
C VAL A 313 -10.05 -9.79 -7.93
N VAL A 314 -9.06 -9.09 -8.51
CA VAL A 314 -7.65 -9.49 -8.55
C VAL A 314 -6.98 -9.28 -7.18
N VAL A 315 -7.32 -8.20 -6.48
CA VAL A 315 -6.92 -7.98 -5.07
C VAL A 315 -7.46 -9.10 -4.18
N GLY A 316 -8.72 -9.50 -4.35
CA GLY A 316 -9.31 -10.61 -3.59
C GLY A 316 -8.59 -11.94 -3.84
N ALA A 317 -8.11 -12.19 -5.07
CA ALA A 317 -7.29 -13.35 -5.39
C ALA A 317 -5.93 -13.33 -4.66
N TRP A 318 -5.24 -12.18 -4.65
CA TRP A 318 -4.02 -11.99 -3.85
C TRP A 318 -4.28 -12.23 -2.36
N ASP A 319 -5.40 -11.73 -1.86
CA ASP A 319 -5.78 -11.87 -0.47
C ASP A 319 -6.04 -13.34 -0.07
N GLY A 320 -6.56 -14.14 -1.01
CA GLY A 320 -6.64 -15.60 -0.87
C GLY A 320 -5.26 -16.24 -0.70
N PHE A 321 -4.30 -15.86 -1.55
CA PHE A 321 -2.91 -16.32 -1.43
C PHE A 321 -2.27 -15.96 -0.10
N ARG A 322 -2.44 -14.71 0.34
CA ARG A 322 -1.93 -14.24 1.63
C ARG A 322 -2.48 -15.06 2.80
N ARG A 323 -3.72 -15.53 2.72
CA ARG A 323 -4.39 -16.38 3.72
C ARG A 323 -4.07 -17.87 3.59
N GLY A 324 -3.39 -18.29 2.52
CA GLY A 324 -3.07 -19.70 2.26
C GLY A 324 -4.23 -20.53 1.71
N VAL A 325 -5.19 -19.90 1.02
CA VAL A 325 -6.37 -20.56 0.39
C VAL A 325 -6.06 -21.01 -1.04
#